data_AF-A0A558A5C4-F1
#
_entry.id   AF-A0A558A5C4-F1
#
_cell.length_a   1.000
_cell.length_b   1.000
_cell.length_c   1.000
_cell.angle_alpha   90.00
_cell.angle_beta   90.00
_cell.angle_gamma   90.00
#
_symmetry.space_group_name_H-M   'P 1'
#
loop_
_entity.id
_entity.type
_entity.pdbx_description
1 polymer ?
#
loop_
_entity_poly.entity_id
_entity_poly.type
_entity_poly.pdbx_seq_one_letter_code
_entity_poly.pdbx_strand_id
1 'polypeptide(L)'
;TAAWSDAAGGHGVSIAIEHLAAPQLRRRELAVVPTAATPATLCWHVTTLPQDRQSTAAAALRHFLATPAAMQVMRSPGAGVPPSRFRPPVYVTIWS
;
A
#
# COMPACT_ATOMS: atom_id res chain seq x y z
N THR A 1 6.19 7.92 -1.39
CA THR A 1 7.22 6.87 -1.55
C THR A 1 8.41 7.47 -2.27
N ALA A 2 9.62 6.90 -2.15
CA ALA A 2 10.82 7.43 -2.81
C ALA A 2 10.63 7.53 -4.34
N ALA A 3 10.11 6.46 -4.97
CA ALA A 3 9.86 6.44 -6.42
C ALA A 3 8.93 7.56 -6.93
N TRP A 4 7.91 7.95 -6.15
CA TRP A 4 7.03 9.07 -6.55
C TRP A 4 7.69 10.43 -6.31
N SER A 5 8.59 10.54 -5.33
CA SER A 5 9.37 11.75 -5.09
C SER A 5 10.33 12.02 -6.25
N ASP A 6 11.00 10.98 -6.74
CA ASP A 6 11.93 11.11 -7.88
C ASP A 6 11.16 11.47 -9.17
N ALA A 7 10.00 10.84 -9.40
CA ALA A 7 9.12 11.17 -10.52
C ALA A 7 8.60 12.62 -10.45
N ALA A 8 8.19 13.09 -9.27
CA ALA A 8 7.77 14.49 -9.06
C ALA A 8 8.92 15.48 -9.28
N GLY A 9 10.16 15.06 -9.02
CA GLY A 9 11.37 15.82 -9.35
C GLY A 9 11.74 15.82 -10.83
N GLY A 10 10.98 15.12 -11.69
CA GLY A 10 11.25 15.04 -13.13
C GLY A 10 12.30 13.99 -13.51
N HIS A 11 12.72 13.12 -12.59
CA HIS A 11 13.78 12.14 -12.82
C HIS A 11 13.26 10.78 -13.33
N GLY A 12 11.96 10.66 -13.63
CA GLY A 12 11.41 9.44 -14.20
C GLY A 12 9.89 9.32 -14.13
N VAL A 13 9.41 8.09 -14.37
CA VAL A 13 8.00 7.70 -14.31
C VAL A 13 7.86 6.55 -13.31
N SER A 14 6.73 6.49 -12.61
CA SER A 14 6.43 5.42 -11.65
C SER A 14 4.98 4.98 -11.76
N ILE A 15 4.72 3.71 -11.46
CA ILE A 15 3.35 3.21 -11.29
C ILE A 15 2.81 3.73 -9.96
N ALA A 16 1.54 4.10 -9.93
CA ALA A 16 0.88 4.56 -8.73
C ALA A 16 -0.50 3.94 -8.56
N ILE A 17 -0.93 3.83 -7.29
CA ILE A 17 -2.32 3.53 -6.96
C ILE A 17 -3.08 4.86 -6.98
N GLU A 18 -4.10 4.96 -7.81
CA GLU A 18 -4.80 6.21 -8.14
C GLU A 18 -5.19 7.04 -6.91
N HIS A 19 -5.87 6.42 -5.93
CA HIS A 19 -6.34 7.13 -4.75
C HIS A 19 -5.22 7.63 -3.84
N LEU A 20 -4.04 7.00 -3.88
CA LEU A 20 -2.87 7.40 -3.09
C LEU A 20 -2.07 8.52 -3.76
N ALA A 21 -2.06 8.58 -5.10
CA ALA A 21 -1.40 9.65 -5.85
C ALA A 21 -2.30 10.89 -6.06
N ALA A 22 -3.59 10.78 -5.75
CA ALA A 22 -4.56 11.86 -5.93
C ALA A 22 -4.12 13.21 -5.32
N PRO A 23 -3.49 13.30 -4.13
CA PRO A 23 -3.01 14.57 -3.60
C PRO A 23 -1.95 15.25 -4.49
N GLN A 24 -0.96 14.51 -4.97
CA GLN A 24 0.12 15.01 -5.82
C GLN A 24 -0.39 15.38 -7.22
N LEU A 25 -1.34 14.59 -7.77
CA LEU A 25 -2.02 14.90 -9.02
C LEU A 25 -2.82 16.20 -8.92
N ARG A 26 -3.59 16.40 -7.83
CA ARG A 26 -4.34 17.65 -7.60
C ARG A 26 -3.44 18.86 -7.49
N ARG A 27 -2.23 18.71 -6.92
CA ARG A 27 -1.22 19.76 -6.81
C ARG A 27 -0.41 19.98 -8.09
N ARG A 28 -0.62 19.15 -9.12
CA ARG A 28 0.15 19.13 -10.38
C ARG A 28 1.65 18.86 -10.15
N GLU A 29 1.99 18.19 -9.06
CA GLU A 29 3.35 17.68 -8.80
C GLU A 29 3.64 16.41 -9.61
N LEU A 30 2.57 15.69 -9.99
CA LEU A 30 2.62 14.55 -10.90
C LEU A 30 1.60 14.76 -12.02
N ALA A 31 1.84 14.11 -13.16
CA ALA A 31 0.90 13.99 -14.26
C ALA A 31 0.71 12.52 -14.64
N VAL A 32 -0.49 12.16 -15.11
CA VAL A 32 -0.77 10.81 -15.59
C VAL A 32 -0.19 10.65 -16.99
N VAL A 33 0.60 9.59 -17.19
CA VAL A 33 1.09 9.17 -18.51
C VAL A 33 0.20 8.02 -19.01
N PRO A 34 -0.54 8.19 -20.13
CA PRO A 34 -1.35 7.12 -20.69
C PRO A 34 -0.46 5.95 -21.15
N THR A 35 -0.85 4.72 -20.82
CA THR A 35 -0.19 3.51 -21.31
C THR A 35 -1.22 2.46 -21.67
N ALA A 36 -0.87 1.49 -22.51
CA ALA A 36 -1.76 0.36 -22.80
C ALA A 36 -1.97 -0.57 -21.60
N ALA A 37 -1.11 -0.47 -20.57
CA ALA A 37 -1.12 -1.34 -19.39
C ALA A 37 -1.83 -0.72 -18.17
N THR A 38 -2.17 0.58 -18.21
CA THR A 38 -2.82 1.28 -17.10
C THR A 38 -4.02 2.11 -17.59
N PRO A 39 -5.13 2.13 -16.83
CA PRO A 39 -5.33 1.53 -15.51
C PRO A 39 -5.44 0.00 -15.56
N ALA A 40 -4.85 -0.66 -14.55
CA ALA A 40 -5.02 -2.09 -14.32
C ALA A 40 -5.70 -2.31 -12.97
N THR A 41 -6.62 -3.26 -12.88
CA THR A 41 -7.20 -3.66 -11.60
C THR A 41 -6.17 -4.45 -10.80
N LEU A 42 -5.85 -3.98 -9.59
CA LEU A 42 -5.03 -4.72 -8.64
C LEU A 42 -5.91 -5.35 -7.56
N CYS A 43 -5.60 -6.59 -7.21
CA CYS A 43 -6.21 -7.29 -6.08
C CYS A 43 -5.21 -7.40 -4.95
N TRP A 44 -5.65 -7.08 -3.74
CA TRP A 44 -4.89 -7.33 -2.52
C TRP A 44 -5.17 -8.74 -2.06
N HIS A 45 -4.12 -9.51 -1.79
CA HIS A 45 -4.25 -10.87 -1.28
C HIS A 45 -3.62 -10.96 0.11
N VAL A 46 -4.21 -11.82 0.94
CA VAL A 46 -3.70 -12.17 2.26
C VAL A 46 -3.68 -13.68 2.33
N THR A 47 -2.48 -14.23 2.54
CA THR A 47 -2.28 -15.66 2.67
C THR A 47 -1.85 -15.97 4.09
N THR A 48 -2.48 -16.96 4.71
CA THR A 48 -2.15 -17.42 6.06
C THR A 48 -1.95 -18.93 6.04
N LEU A 49 -1.26 -19.47 7.05
CA LEU A 49 -1.24 -20.91 7.27
C LEU A 49 -2.67 -21.45 7.50
N PRO A 50 -2.90 -22.76 7.28
CA PRO A 50 -4.16 -23.41 7.64
C PRO A 50 -4.50 -23.20 9.12
N GLN A 51 -5.78 -23.30 9.48
CA GLN A 51 -6.31 -22.87 10.78
C GLN A 51 -5.63 -23.56 11.99
N ASP A 52 -5.19 -24.81 11.84
CA ASP A 52 -4.45 -25.59 12.84
C ASP A 52 -3.01 -25.10 13.06
N ARG A 53 -2.44 -24.36 12.10
CA ARG A 53 -1.07 -23.82 12.14
C ARG A 53 -1.00 -22.29 12.10
N GLN A 54 -2.14 -21.62 12.05
CA GLN A 54 -2.23 -20.17 12.05
C GLN A 54 -2.08 -19.62 13.47
N SER A 55 -1.27 -18.58 13.66
CA SER A 55 -1.22 -17.87 14.94
C SER A 55 -2.50 -17.06 15.19
N THR A 56 -2.84 -16.85 16.46
CA THR A 56 -3.98 -16.01 16.86
C THR A 56 -3.88 -14.59 16.28
N ALA A 57 -2.66 -14.03 16.24
CA ALA A 57 -2.39 -12.72 15.65
C ALA A 57 -2.68 -12.69 14.14
N ALA A 58 -2.29 -13.72 13.39
CA ALA A 58 -2.57 -13.80 11.96
C ALA A 58 -4.08 -13.96 11.69
N ALA A 59 -4.79 -14.71 12.52
CA ALA A 59 -6.25 -14.85 12.42
C ALA A 59 -6.96 -13.52 12.69
N ALA A 60 -6.56 -12.81 13.74
CA ALA A 60 -7.09 -11.49 14.09
C ALA A 60 -6.82 -10.45 12.99
N LEU A 61 -5.60 -10.42 12.43
CA LEU A 61 -5.27 -9.55 11.30
C LEU A 61 -6.14 -9.87 10.08
N ARG A 62 -6.30 -11.14 9.72
CA ARG A 62 -7.16 -11.55 8.60
C ARG A 62 -8.60 -11.09 8.79
N HIS A 63 -9.14 -11.20 10.01
CA HIS A 63 -10.48 -10.70 10.33
C HIS A 63 -10.57 -9.18 10.24
N PHE A 64 -9.59 -8.46 10.79
CA PHE A 64 -9.52 -7.00 10.70
C PHE A 64 -9.47 -6.51 9.24
N LEU A 65 -8.68 -7.16 8.38
CA LEU A 65 -8.55 -6.79 6.97
C LEU A 65 -9.85 -6.92 6.17
N ALA A 66 -10.82 -7.72 6.66
CA ALA A 66 -12.15 -7.82 6.05
C ALA A 66 -13.11 -6.69 6.47
N THR A 67 -12.68 -5.75 7.31
CA THR A 67 -13.52 -4.66 7.83
C THR A 67 -13.42 -3.38 6.99
N PRO A 68 -14.47 -2.52 6.98
CA PRO A 68 -14.39 -1.20 6.36
C PRO A 68 -13.30 -0.29 6.95
N ALA A 69 -12.97 -0.47 8.23
CA ALA A 69 -11.90 0.27 8.90
C ALA A 69 -10.53 -0.02 8.26
N ALA A 70 -10.24 -1.29 7.97
CA ALA A 70 -9.04 -1.67 7.24
C ALA A 70 -8.99 -1.06 5.83
N MET A 71 -10.10 -1.09 5.09
CA MET A 71 -10.20 -0.43 3.77
C MET A 71 -9.92 1.08 3.86
N GLN A 72 -10.37 1.74 4.92
CA GLN A 72 -10.09 3.16 5.12
C GLN A 72 -8.61 3.45 5.39
N VAL A 73 -7.95 2.60 6.17
CA VAL A 73 -6.51 2.66 6.38
C VAL A 73 -5.77 2.47 5.05
N MET A 74 -6.16 1.48 4.25
CA MET A 74 -5.54 1.21 2.93
C MET A 74 -5.77 2.32 1.90
N ARG A 75 -6.84 3.11 2.05
CA ARG A 75 -7.12 4.28 1.21
C ARG A 75 -6.36 5.54 1.62
N SER A 76 -5.86 5.56 2.85
CA SER A 76 -5.17 6.73 3.35
C SER A 76 -3.72 6.73 2.83
N PRO A 77 -3.20 7.84 2.31
CA PRO A 77 -1.78 7.98 1.99
C PRO A 77 -0.98 8.03 3.30
N GLY A 78 -0.83 6.89 3.95
CA GLY A 78 0.06 6.72 5.08
C GLY A 78 1.49 6.60 4.56
N ALA A 79 2.41 7.39 5.12
CA ALA A 79 3.76 6.88 5.25
C ALA A 79 3.63 5.58 6.06
N GLY A 80 4.16 4.46 5.56
CA GLY A 80 4.10 3.19 6.29
C GLY A 80 4.53 3.40 7.75
N VAL A 81 4.03 2.57 8.66
CA VAL A 81 4.33 2.71 10.09
C VAL A 81 5.85 2.82 10.27
N PRO A 82 6.37 3.93 10.81
CA PRO A 82 7.79 4.04 11.10
C PRO A 82 8.21 2.85 11.97
N PRO A 83 9.34 2.17 11.68
CA PRO A 83 9.77 0.98 12.42
C PRO A 83 9.79 1.16 13.95
N SER A 84 9.91 2.41 14.42
CA SER A 84 9.95 2.80 15.83
C SER A 84 8.62 2.73 16.59
N ARG A 85 7.46 2.58 15.92
CA ARG A 85 6.13 2.68 16.56
C ARG A 85 5.39 1.36 16.80
N PHE A 86 5.90 0.22 16.32
CA PHE A 86 5.24 -1.08 16.52
C PHE A 86 5.98 -1.92 17.55
N ARG A 87 5.34 -2.24 18.69
CA ARG A 87 5.88 -3.14 19.73
C ARG A 87 4.84 -4.21 20.10
N PRO A 88 5.20 -5.52 20.07
CA PRO A 88 6.50 -6.10 19.69
C PRO A 88 6.73 -5.99 18.17
N PRO A 89 7.97 -5.95 17.65
CA PRO A 89 8.22 -5.70 16.22
C PRO A 89 7.48 -6.72 15.34
N VAL A 90 6.67 -6.24 14.39
CA VAL A 90 6.14 -7.06 13.30
C VAL A 90 7.01 -6.81 12.08
N TYR A 91 7.72 -7.85 11.65
CA TYR A 91 8.54 -7.83 10.46
C TYR A 91 7.64 -8.09 9.25
N VAL A 92 7.41 -7.06 8.43
CA VAL A 92 6.81 -7.21 7.10
C VAL A 92 7.94 -7.11 6.10
N THR A 93 8.23 -8.19 5.39
CA THR A 93 9.12 -8.15 4.23
C THR A 93 8.28 -7.96 2.98
N ILE A 94 8.43 -6.81 2.34
CA ILE A 94 7.90 -6.56 1.00
C ILE A 94 9.05 -6.88 0.04
N TRP A 95 8.89 -7.92 -0.78
CA TRP A 95 9.84 -8.24 -1.84
C TRP A 95 9.49 -7.41 -3.08
N SER A 96 10.51 -6.85 -3.74
CA SER A 96 10.42 -6.23 -5.07
C SER A 96 10.82 -7.22 -6.15
#